data_AF-A0A851BKR4-F1
#
_entry.id   AF-A0A851BKR4-F1
#
_cell.length_a   1.000
_cell.length_b   1.000
_cell.length_c   1.000
_cell.angle_alpha   90.00
_cell.angle_beta   90.00
_cell.angle_gamma   90.00
#
_symmetry.space_group_name_H-M   'P 1'
#
loop_
_entity.id
_entity.type
_entity.pdbx_description
1 polymer ?
#
loop_
_entity_poly.entity_id
_entity_poly.type
_entity_poly.pdbx_seq_one_letter_code
_entity_poly.pdbx_strand_id
1 'polypeptide(L)'
;WVDTVWDLDFTETEPLDPRTAEEITANGLDTFTCLYSALAPFAAKDQESRENVWTLFAESSLSHQALVAVLHHFVHVGQHKRATAQQRVLGVHAAGLYLLLLEIPGSIVNQVFHQVMFDKCLHTLTKCWPQELRKRKKAHAQSSQPHVRKNRKKGKPCRKDTSSMEEMLEEEEEEDGEDVYLSTEDLLQVRDAIFLLLKNFLRLLPKFSLKEKPQCMQNCLQVFVEMTSFEPVLHELKFSAAMDVNTAKHIPELAYYGLHLLCSPL
;
A
#
# COMPACT_ATOMS: atom_id res chain seq x y z
N TRP A 1 20.52 -7.56 -11.71
CA TRP A 1 19.13 -7.11 -11.48
C TRP A 1 18.87 -6.90 -10.00
N VAL A 2 18.92 -7.94 -9.15
CA VAL A 2 18.73 -7.77 -7.69
C VAL A 2 19.67 -6.70 -7.14
N ASP A 3 20.97 -6.82 -7.39
CA ASP A 3 21.96 -5.82 -6.92
C ASP A 3 21.58 -4.40 -7.37
N THR A 4 21.22 -4.23 -8.65
CA THR A 4 20.74 -2.96 -9.21
C THR A 4 19.50 -2.41 -8.50
N VAL A 5 18.53 -3.26 -8.14
CA VAL A 5 17.33 -2.83 -7.40
C VAL A 5 17.70 -2.29 -6.02
N TRP A 6 18.65 -2.94 -5.35
CA TRP A 6 19.15 -2.52 -4.04
C TRP A 6 20.05 -1.28 -4.14
N ASP A 7 20.93 -1.20 -5.13
CA ASP A 7 21.82 -0.05 -5.37
C ASP A 7 21.05 1.24 -5.72
N LEU A 8 19.86 1.10 -6.33
CA LEU A 8 18.97 2.21 -6.67
C LEU A 8 17.88 2.45 -5.62
N ASP A 9 18.02 1.87 -4.42
CA ASP A 9 17.12 2.08 -3.28
C ASP A 9 15.63 1.87 -3.63
N PHE A 10 15.34 0.95 -4.55
CA PHE A 10 13.97 0.68 -5.02
C PHE A 10 13.27 1.89 -5.64
N THR A 11 13.98 2.83 -6.26
CA THR A 11 13.38 4.03 -6.88
C THR A 11 13.00 3.79 -8.35
N GLU A 12 13.94 4.03 -9.27
CA GLU A 12 13.83 3.79 -10.70
C GLU A 12 14.62 2.55 -11.09
N THR A 13 13.96 1.39 -11.12
CA THR A 13 14.63 0.12 -11.43
C THR A 13 14.10 -0.48 -12.72
N GLU A 14 14.99 -1.05 -13.54
CA GLU A 14 14.57 -1.86 -14.69
C GLU A 14 13.56 -2.93 -14.25
N PRO A 15 12.51 -3.19 -15.06
CA PRO A 15 11.52 -4.21 -14.72
C PRO A 15 12.17 -5.58 -14.61
N LEU A 16 11.56 -6.46 -13.82
CA LEU A 16 11.92 -7.87 -13.81
C LEU A 16 11.77 -8.43 -15.23
N ASP A 17 12.66 -9.36 -15.60
CA ASP A 17 12.55 -10.07 -16.87
C ASP A 17 11.13 -10.62 -17.06
N PRO A 18 10.44 -10.31 -18.18
CA PRO A 18 9.04 -10.67 -18.36
C PRO A 18 8.77 -12.17 -18.25
N ARG A 19 9.69 -13.03 -18.70
CA ARG A 19 9.53 -14.48 -18.61
C ARG A 19 9.56 -14.94 -17.15
N THR A 20 10.48 -14.38 -16.37
CA THR A 20 10.56 -14.65 -14.93
C THR A 20 9.28 -14.17 -14.22
N ALA A 21 8.77 -13.00 -14.58
CA ALA A 21 7.52 -12.48 -14.02
C ALA A 21 6.30 -13.36 -14.39
N GLU A 22 6.23 -13.84 -15.64
CA GLU A 22 5.22 -14.79 -16.11
C GLU A 22 5.32 -16.13 -15.38
N GLU A 23 6.52 -16.67 -15.17
CA GLU A 23 6.73 -17.93 -14.42
C GLU A 23 6.23 -17.81 -12.97
N ILE A 24 6.52 -16.70 -12.29
CA ILE A 24 6.04 -16.46 -10.91
C ILE A 24 4.51 -16.37 -10.87
N THR A 25 3.92 -15.74 -11.89
CA THR A 25 2.47 -15.50 -11.98
C THR A 25 1.70 -16.57 -12.75
N ALA A 26 2.36 -17.65 -13.16
CA ALA A 26 1.75 -18.73 -13.94
C ALA A 26 0.59 -19.42 -13.19
N ASN A 27 0.71 -19.54 -11.86
CA ASN A 27 -0.35 -20.04 -10.98
C ASN A 27 -1.23 -18.93 -10.40
N GLY A 28 -1.19 -17.75 -11.02
CA GLY A 28 -1.91 -16.56 -10.56
C GLY A 28 -1.51 -16.16 -9.15
N LEU A 29 -2.50 -16.10 -8.26
CA LEU A 29 -2.33 -15.63 -6.89
C LEU A 29 -1.79 -16.72 -5.94
N ASP A 30 -1.88 -18.00 -6.32
CA ASP A 30 -1.56 -19.13 -5.46
C ASP A 30 -0.10 -19.13 -5.01
N THR A 31 0.82 -18.66 -5.86
CA THR A 31 2.24 -18.52 -5.51
C THR A 31 2.43 -17.61 -4.28
N PHE A 32 1.70 -16.49 -4.24
CA PHE A 32 1.80 -15.50 -3.17
C PHE A 32 1.12 -15.96 -1.88
N THR A 33 -0.06 -16.58 -1.99
CA THR A 33 -0.82 -17.07 -0.84
C THR A 33 -0.18 -18.30 -0.21
N CYS A 34 0.40 -19.21 -1.01
CA CYS A 34 1.19 -20.33 -0.52
C CYS A 34 2.43 -19.84 0.24
N LEU A 35 3.17 -18.89 -0.34
CA LEU A 35 4.34 -18.32 0.31
C LEU A 35 3.98 -17.60 1.61
N TYR A 36 2.89 -16.83 1.61
CA TYR A 36 2.41 -16.15 2.81
C TYR A 36 2.06 -17.18 3.90
N SER A 37 1.35 -18.25 3.54
CA SER A 37 0.96 -19.32 4.47
C SER A 37 2.17 -20.08 5.03
N ALA A 38 3.21 -20.28 4.22
CA ALA A 38 4.46 -20.90 4.66
C ALA A 38 5.28 -20.01 5.61
N LEU A 39 5.24 -18.69 5.41
CA LEU A 39 5.98 -17.71 6.21
C LEU A 39 5.23 -17.28 7.49
N ALA A 40 3.90 -17.28 7.48
CA ALA A 40 3.07 -16.78 8.58
C ALA A 40 3.37 -17.41 9.96
N PRO A 41 3.66 -18.73 10.08
CA PRO A 41 4.01 -19.35 11.35
C PRO A 41 5.24 -18.71 12.02
N PHE A 42 6.23 -18.25 11.25
CA PHE A 42 7.46 -17.63 11.79
C PHE A 42 7.21 -16.25 12.41
N ALA A 43 6.08 -15.60 12.12
CA ALA A 43 5.69 -14.32 12.73
C ALA A 43 4.81 -14.49 13.98
N ALA A 44 4.33 -15.70 14.27
CA ALA A 44 3.50 -15.98 15.44
C ALA A 44 4.33 -16.00 16.72
N LYS A 45 3.83 -15.35 17.78
CA LYS A 45 4.54 -15.24 19.08
C LYS A 45 4.62 -16.56 19.86
N ASP A 46 3.78 -17.53 19.51
CA ASP A 46 3.53 -18.73 20.32
C ASP A 46 4.31 -19.96 19.87
N GLN A 47 5.24 -19.83 18.93
CA GLN A 47 6.10 -20.93 18.57
C GLN A 47 7.33 -20.99 19.48
N GLU A 48 7.37 -22.03 20.33
CA GLU A 48 8.61 -22.63 20.85
C GLU A 48 9.46 -23.27 19.72
N SER A 49 9.21 -22.92 18.45
CA SER A 49 9.92 -23.48 17.31
C SER A 49 11.35 -22.96 17.30
N ARG A 50 12.29 -23.89 17.25
CA ARG A 50 13.73 -23.63 17.16
C ARG A 50 14.17 -23.17 15.77
N GLU A 51 13.25 -23.16 14.81
CA GLU A 51 13.57 -22.94 13.39
C GLU A 51 13.35 -21.47 13.04
N ASN A 52 14.45 -20.81 12.71
CA ASN A 52 14.47 -19.43 12.27
C ASN A 52 14.35 -19.39 10.74
N VAL A 53 13.39 -18.64 10.19
CA VAL A 53 13.26 -18.54 8.72
C VAL A 53 14.54 -18.03 8.05
N TRP A 54 15.32 -17.20 8.74
CA TRP A 54 16.56 -16.65 8.21
C TRP A 54 17.65 -17.72 8.10
N THR A 55 17.68 -18.71 9.01
CA THR A 55 18.59 -19.86 8.89
C THR A 55 18.14 -20.78 7.77
N LEU A 56 16.83 -21.02 7.63
CA LEU A 56 16.28 -21.79 6.50
C LEU A 56 16.67 -21.17 5.15
N PHE A 57 16.57 -19.84 5.03
CA PHE A 57 16.99 -19.13 3.82
C PHE A 57 18.48 -19.32 3.54
N ALA A 58 19.34 -19.16 4.56
CA ALA A 58 20.77 -19.36 4.41
C ALA A 58 21.12 -20.81 4.02
N GLU A 59 20.53 -21.80 4.69
CA GLU A 59 20.76 -23.23 4.43
C GLU A 59 20.28 -23.66 3.05
N SER A 60 19.15 -23.10 2.59
CA SER A 60 18.56 -23.37 1.29
C SER A 60 19.15 -22.52 0.16
N SER A 61 20.15 -21.68 0.45
CA SER A 61 20.72 -20.71 -0.51
C SER A 61 19.67 -19.77 -1.13
N LEU A 62 18.63 -19.43 -0.37
CA LEU A 62 17.59 -18.48 -0.77
C LEU A 62 17.98 -17.07 -0.32
N SER A 63 18.03 -16.14 -1.28
CA SER A 63 18.33 -14.74 -0.99
C SER A 63 17.06 -13.99 -0.59
N HIS A 64 16.99 -13.53 0.66
CA HIS A 64 15.94 -12.61 1.10
C HIS A 64 15.98 -11.29 0.31
N GLN A 65 17.16 -10.85 -0.12
CA GLN A 65 17.32 -9.67 -0.97
C GLN A 65 16.68 -9.86 -2.34
N ALA A 66 16.84 -11.03 -2.95
CA ALA A 66 16.17 -11.37 -4.21
C ALA A 66 14.65 -11.42 -4.02
N LEU A 67 14.17 -12.01 -2.93
CA LEU A 67 12.75 -12.03 -2.60
C LEU A 67 12.18 -10.61 -2.48
N VAL A 68 12.81 -9.73 -1.69
CA VAL A 68 12.35 -8.35 -1.53
C VAL A 68 12.38 -7.58 -2.87
N ALA A 69 13.39 -7.77 -3.71
CA ALA A 69 13.47 -7.15 -5.03
C ALA A 69 12.33 -7.63 -5.96
N VAL A 70 12.00 -8.92 -5.94
CA VAL A 70 10.86 -9.47 -6.69
C VAL A 70 9.53 -8.90 -6.16
N LEU A 71 9.35 -8.84 -4.84
CA LEU A 71 8.16 -8.23 -4.23
C LEU A 71 8.02 -6.76 -4.61
N HIS A 72 9.13 -6.01 -4.65
CA HIS A 72 9.16 -4.62 -5.11
C HIS A 72 8.62 -4.49 -6.54
N HIS A 73 9.05 -5.35 -7.47
CA HIS A 73 8.55 -5.31 -8.85
C HIS A 73 7.03 -5.41 -8.90
N PHE A 74 6.42 -6.38 -8.22
CA PHE A 74 4.96 -6.54 -8.21
C PHE A 74 4.23 -5.39 -7.51
N VAL A 75 4.80 -4.85 -6.42
CA VAL A 75 4.27 -3.66 -5.75
C VAL A 75 4.26 -2.48 -6.72
N HIS A 76 5.38 -2.23 -7.40
CA HIS A 76 5.51 -1.14 -8.36
C HIS A 76 4.53 -1.28 -9.53
N VAL A 77 4.44 -2.47 -10.14
CA VAL A 77 3.49 -2.76 -11.23
C VAL A 77 2.04 -2.57 -10.77
N GLY A 78 1.68 -3.03 -9.58
CA GLY A 78 0.32 -2.90 -9.05
C GLY A 78 -0.09 -1.45 -8.74
N GLN A 79 0.87 -0.55 -8.51
CA GLN A 79 0.62 0.87 -8.23
C GLN A 79 0.47 1.72 -9.48
N HIS A 80 0.85 1.19 -10.64
CA HIS A 80 0.78 1.92 -11.89
C HIS A 80 -0.67 2.31 -12.23
N LYS A 81 -0.89 3.51 -12.77
CA LYS A 81 -2.25 4.02 -13.08
C LYS A 81 -3.01 3.07 -14.02
N ARG A 82 -2.30 2.48 -14.99
CA ARG A 82 -2.83 1.53 -15.97
C ARG A 82 -2.74 0.06 -15.54
N ALA A 83 -2.50 -0.23 -14.27
CA ALA A 83 -2.45 -1.62 -13.79
C ALA A 83 -3.81 -2.30 -13.91
N THR A 84 -3.83 -3.55 -14.40
CA THR A 84 -5.02 -4.40 -14.45
C THR A 84 -5.46 -4.79 -13.04
N ALA A 85 -6.69 -5.33 -12.92
CA ALA A 85 -7.20 -5.87 -11.66
C ALA A 85 -6.22 -6.90 -11.04
N GLN A 86 -5.77 -7.85 -11.86
CA GLN A 86 -4.83 -8.88 -11.45
C GLN A 86 -3.50 -8.31 -10.99
N GLN A 87 -2.92 -7.36 -11.74
CA GLN A 87 -1.67 -6.69 -11.34
C GLN A 87 -1.80 -5.95 -10.01
N ARG A 88 -2.92 -5.26 -9.79
CA ARG A 88 -3.23 -4.58 -8.52
C ARG A 88 -3.33 -5.58 -7.37
N VAL A 89 -4.06 -6.68 -7.55
CA VAL A 89 -4.17 -7.75 -6.54
C VAL A 89 -2.80 -8.35 -6.23
N LEU A 90 -2.01 -8.72 -7.23
CA LEU A 90 -0.66 -9.25 -7.03
C LEU A 90 0.24 -8.26 -6.29
N GLY A 91 0.20 -6.97 -6.65
CA GLY A 91 0.96 -5.93 -5.95
C GLY A 91 0.54 -5.76 -4.48
N VAL A 92 -0.75 -5.87 -4.18
CA VAL A 92 -1.27 -5.85 -2.80
C VAL A 92 -0.79 -7.05 -2.00
N HIS A 93 -0.80 -8.25 -2.60
CA HIS A 93 -0.27 -9.45 -1.94
C HIS A 93 1.25 -9.42 -1.76
N ALA A 94 1.98 -8.87 -2.73
CA ALA A 94 3.42 -8.65 -2.63
C ALA A 94 3.76 -7.69 -1.47
N ALA A 95 3.01 -6.59 -1.33
CA ALA A 95 3.13 -5.70 -0.18
C ALA A 95 2.86 -6.45 1.14
N GLY A 96 1.83 -7.29 1.16
CA GLY A 96 1.48 -8.11 2.34
C GLY A 96 2.60 -9.08 2.74
N LEU A 97 3.27 -9.71 1.78
CA LEU A 97 4.43 -10.56 2.02
C LEU A 97 5.62 -9.78 2.58
N TYR A 98 5.90 -8.59 2.04
CA TYR A 98 6.98 -7.75 2.56
C TYR A 98 6.70 -7.34 4.01
N LEU A 99 5.47 -6.92 4.33
CA LEU A 99 5.10 -6.60 5.72
C LEU A 99 5.19 -7.81 6.65
N LEU A 100 4.85 -9.01 6.17
CA LEU A 100 5.04 -10.24 6.93
C LEU A 100 6.52 -10.52 7.19
N LEU A 101 7.41 -10.34 6.21
CA LEU A 101 8.86 -10.50 6.41
C LEU A 101 9.40 -9.55 7.48
N LEU A 102 8.91 -8.30 7.52
CA LEU A 102 9.28 -7.35 8.58
C LEU A 102 8.78 -7.78 9.97
N GLU A 103 7.64 -8.47 10.01
CA GLU A 103 7.03 -8.97 11.24
C GLU A 103 7.80 -10.15 11.86
N ILE A 104 8.54 -10.92 11.04
CA ILE A 104 9.30 -12.08 11.51
C ILE A 104 10.50 -11.61 12.35
N PRO A 105 10.70 -12.15 13.58
CA PRO A 105 11.84 -11.81 14.42
C PRO A 105 13.18 -11.97 13.70
N GLY A 106 14.06 -10.97 13.80
CA GLY A 106 15.36 -10.97 13.11
C GLY A 106 15.38 -10.23 11.76
N SER A 107 14.24 -9.70 11.30
CA SER A 107 14.13 -8.90 10.07
C SER A 107 15.10 -7.69 10.04
N ILE A 108 15.30 -7.03 11.19
CA ILE A 108 16.25 -5.90 11.32
C ILE A 108 17.71 -6.38 11.17
N VAL A 109 18.07 -7.50 11.81
CA VAL A 109 19.44 -8.05 11.74
C VAL A 109 19.77 -8.50 10.31
N ASN A 110 18.77 -9.03 9.60
CA ASN A 110 18.89 -9.41 8.20
C ASN A 110 18.68 -8.24 7.22
N GLN A 111 18.63 -7.00 7.70
CA GLN A 111 18.53 -5.79 6.87
C GLN A 111 17.37 -5.83 5.85
N VAL A 112 16.26 -6.49 6.22
CA VAL A 112 15.08 -6.61 5.33
C VAL A 112 14.33 -5.29 5.22
N PHE A 113 14.39 -4.47 6.27
CA PHE A 113 13.73 -3.17 6.27
C PHE A 113 14.45 -2.19 5.34
N HIS A 114 13.73 -1.74 4.32
CA HIS A 114 14.10 -0.61 3.48
C HIS A 114 12.98 0.44 3.48
N GLN A 115 13.32 1.71 3.71
CA GLN A 115 12.33 2.79 3.89
C GLN A 115 11.47 3.00 2.64
N VAL A 116 12.10 3.12 1.47
CA VAL A 116 11.38 3.33 0.20
C VAL A 116 10.45 2.16 -0.12
N MET A 117 10.90 0.92 0.13
CA MET A 117 10.08 -0.28 -0.11
C MET A 117 8.90 -0.35 0.86
N PHE A 118 9.11 -0.01 2.13
CA PHE A 118 8.05 0.11 3.12
C PHE A 118 7.02 1.17 2.72
N ASP A 119 7.48 2.36 2.32
CA ASP A 119 6.61 3.44 1.88
C ASP A 119 5.82 3.03 0.62
N LYS A 120 6.44 2.37 -0.36
CA LYS A 120 5.70 1.82 -1.50
C LYS A 120 4.65 0.81 -1.01
N CYS A 121 5.00 -0.18 -0.19
CA CYS A 121 4.03 -1.16 0.31
C CYS A 121 2.85 -0.52 1.06
N LEU A 122 3.09 0.55 1.81
CA LEU A 122 2.05 1.32 2.48
C LEU A 122 1.14 2.03 1.47
N HIS A 123 1.72 2.71 0.48
CA HIS A 123 0.95 3.42 -0.56
C HIS A 123 0.15 2.48 -1.47
N THR A 124 0.46 1.18 -1.50
CA THR A 124 -0.37 0.17 -2.17
C THR A 124 -1.82 0.17 -1.65
N LEU A 125 -2.05 0.52 -0.37
CA LEU A 125 -3.40 0.66 0.21
C LEU A 125 -4.27 1.70 -0.51
N THR A 126 -3.64 2.72 -1.11
CA THR A 126 -4.34 3.84 -1.75
C THR A 126 -4.17 3.86 -3.27
N LYS A 127 -2.94 3.63 -3.77
CA LYS A 127 -2.59 3.67 -5.20
C LYS A 127 -3.16 2.49 -6.00
N CYS A 128 -3.35 1.32 -5.38
CA CYS A 128 -4.00 0.20 -6.05
C CYS A 128 -5.52 0.39 -6.21
N TRP A 129 -6.13 1.34 -5.49
CA TRP A 129 -7.53 1.69 -5.72
C TRP A 129 -7.69 2.63 -6.93
N PRO A 130 -8.61 2.34 -7.86
CA PRO A 130 -8.81 3.18 -9.04
C PRO A 130 -9.32 4.59 -8.68
N GLN A 131 -8.59 5.62 -9.09
CA GLN A 131 -8.90 7.02 -8.75
C GLN A 131 -10.17 7.58 -9.40
N GLU A 132 -10.60 7.02 -10.54
CA GLU A 132 -11.82 7.38 -11.29
C GLU A 132 -13.09 7.43 -10.39
N LEU A 133 -13.19 6.50 -9.43
CA LEU A 133 -14.32 6.42 -8.50
C LEU A 133 -14.35 7.56 -7.47
N ARG A 134 -13.21 8.18 -7.19
CA ARG A 134 -13.10 9.29 -6.23
C ARG A 134 -13.51 10.63 -6.85
N LYS A 135 -13.27 10.83 -8.15
CA LYS A 135 -13.63 12.07 -8.87
C LYS A 135 -15.13 12.13 -9.21
N ARG A 136 -15.78 10.99 -9.50
CA ARG A 136 -17.21 10.96 -9.85
C ARG A 136 -18.15 11.44 -8.73
N LYS A 137 -17.74 11.34 -7.46
CA LYS A 137 -18.49 11.91 -6.31
C LYS A 137 -18.46 13.43 -6.22
N LYS A 138 -17.47 14.10 -6.80
CA LYS A 138 -17.38 15.58 -6.79
C LYS A 138 -18.15 16.23 -7.95
N ALA A 139 -18.41 15.47 -9.02
CA ALA A 139 -19.15 15.95 -10.19
C ALA A 139 -20.67 15.99 -9.99
N HIS A 140 -21.24 15.24 -9.04
CA HIS A 140 -22.70 15.21 -8.85
C HIS A 140 -23.26 16.31 -7.94
N ALA A 141 -22.43 17.25 -7.51
CA ALA A 141 -22.82 18.39 -6.68
C ALA A 141 -22.68 19.74 -7.41
N GLN A 142 -22.83 19.79 -8.73
CA GLN A 142 -22.93 21.05 -9.49
C GLN A 142 -24.30 21.22 -10.16
N SER A 143 -25.14 21.96 -9.45
CA SER A 143 -25.95 23.07 -9.97
C SER A 143 -26.98 22.79 -11.07
N SER A 144 -28.22 22.53 -10.66
CA SER A 144 -29.41 22.92 -11.39
C SER A 144 -29.80 24.37 -11.01
N GLN A 145 -29.19 25.38 -11.65
CA GLN A 145 -29.82 26.70 -11.76
C GLN A 145 -29.65 27.30 -13.16
N PRO A 146 -30.70 27.94 -13.71
CA PRO A 146 -30.77 28.32 -15.10
C PRO A 146 -30.06 29.64 -15.40
N HIS A 147 -29.58 29.74 -16.63
CA HIS A 147 -29.06 30.93 -17.30
C HIS A 147 -29.81 32.24 -16.98
N VAL A 148 -29.10 33.25 -16.47
CA VAL A 148 -29.34 34.65 -16.82
C VAL A 148 -28.01 35.40 -16.98
N ARG A 149 -27.78 35.88 -18.20
CA ARG A 149 -26.66 36.77 -18.59
C ARG A 149 -26.82 38.16 -17.96
N LYS A 150 -25.73 38.78 -17.46
CA LYS A 150 -25.42 40.21 -17.69
C LYS A 150 -24.01 40.64 -17.24
N ASN A 151 -23.40 41.46 -18.10
CA ASN A 151 -22.06 42.07 -18.07
C ASN A 151 -21.76 42.98 -16.86
N ARG A 152 -20.49 43.03 -16.39
CA ARG A 152 -19.50 44.16 -16.54
C ARG A 152 -18.40 44.18 -15.45
N LYS A 153 -17.14 44.24 -15.93
CA LYS A 153 -15.99 45.10 -15.53
C LYS A 153 -15.39 45.06 -14.09
N LYS A 154 -14.10 44.64 -14.09
CA LYS A 154 -12.90 45.34 -13.57
C LYS A 154 -12.70 45.44 -12.04
N GLY A 155 -11.70 44.73 -11.52
CA GLY A 155 -11.08 44.99 -10.21
C GLY A 155 -9.98 43.99 -9.83
N LYS A 156 -8.72 44.38 -9.96
CA LYS A 156 -7.54 43.83 -9.24
C LYS A 156 -7.14 44.91 -8.22
N PRO A 157 -6.63 44.60 -7.01
CA PRO A 157 -5.18 44.34 -6.89
C PRO A 157 -4.69 43.38 -5.77
N CYS A 158 -3.61 42.65 -6.11
CA CYS A 158 -2.38 42.26 -5.39
C CYS A 158 -2.27 42.29 -3.84
N ARG A 159 -1.74 41.20 -3.23
CA ARG A 159 -0.41 41.13 -2.54
C ARG A 159 -0.12 39.76 -1.86
N LYS A 160 1.09 39.20 -2.16
CA LYS A 160 2.12 38.55 -1.28
C LYS A 160 1.70 37.42 -0.30
N ASP A 161 2.46 36.36 -0.02
CA ASP A 161 3.90 36.04 -0.07
C ASP A 161 4.10 34.49 -0.01
N THR A 162 5.16 34.03 -0.68
CA THR A 162 6.11 32.91 -0.36
C THR A 162 5.67 31.51 0.09
N SER A 163 6.34 30.52 -0.51
CA SER A 163 6.74 29.19 0.01
C SER A 163 5.87 27.98 -0.36
N SER A 164 6.29 27.27 -1.42
CA SER A 164 6.64 25.84 -1.34
C SER A 164 7.28 25.44 -2.68
N MET A 165 8.58 25.65 -2.78
CA MET A 165 9.42 24.99 -3.79
C MET A 165 9.71 23.58 -3.28
N GLU A 166 8.73 22.68 -3.40
CA GLU A 166 8.92 21.23 -3.21
C GLU A 166 7.71 20.49 -3.83
N GLU A 167 7.52 20.72 -5.13
CA GLU A 167 6.70 19.89 -6.02
C GLU A 167 7.66 19.32 -7.08
N MET A 168 8.72 18.69 -6.60
CA MET A 168 9.59 17.85 -7.39
C MET A 168 9.44 16.47 -6.78
N LEU A 169 8.60 15.64 -7.40
CA LEU A 169 8.79 14.22 -7.65
C LEU A 169 7.52 13.72 -8.37
N GLU A 170 7.70 13.42 -9.66
CA GLU A 170 6.83 12.61 -10.51
C GLU A 170 5.50 13.25 -10.98
N GLU A 171 5.59 14.37 -11.70
CA GLU A 171 4.71 14.58 -12.86
C GLU A 171 5.21 13.67 -14.01
N GLU A 172 5.00 12.36 -13.88
CA GLU A 172 5.15 11.46 -15.04
C GLU A 172 4.07 11.81 -16.08
N GLU A 173 4.56 12.03 -17.30
CA GLU A 173 3.86 12.44 -18.50
C GLU A 173 2.45 11.81 -18.60
N GLU A 174 1.43 12.67 -18.72
CA GLU A 174 0.08 12.29 -19.06
C GLU A 174 0.05 11.73 -20.49
N GLU A 175 0.43 10.47 -20.67
CA GLU A 175 0.07 9.77 -21.89
C GLU A 175 -1.45 9.55 -21.89
N ASP A 176 -2.09 10.18 -22.87
CA ASP A 176 -3.50 10.14 -23.26
C ASP A 176 -3.91 8.74 -23.78
N GLY A 177 -3.73 7.72 -22.94
CA GLY A 177 -4.10 6.33 -23.21
C GLY A 177 -5.41 5.98 -22.53
N GLU A 178 -6.23 5.14 -23.18
CA GLU A 178 -7.52 4.70 -22.65
C GLU A 178 -7.41 4.18 -21.20
N ASP A 179 -8.26 4.70 -20.32
CA ASP A 179 -8.34 4.25 -18.93
C ASP A 179 -8.72 2.76 -18.87
N VAL A 180 -8.02 2.00 -18.03
CA VAL A 180 -8.33 0.58 -17.80
C VAL A 180 -9.69 0.48 -17.11
N TYR A 181 -10.70 -0.02 -17.83
CA TYR A 181 -12.02 -0.26 -17.28
C TYR A 181 -12.00 -1.48 -16.36
N LEU A 182 -12.39 -1.29 -15.10
CA LEU A 182 -12.49 -2.37 -14.11
C LEU A 182 -13.95 -2.75 -13.89
N SER A 183 -14.23 -4.04 -13.92
CA SER A 183 -15.55 -4.56 -13.60
C SER A 183 -15.85 -4.43 -12.10
N THR A 184 -17.12 -4.60 -11.72
CA THR A 184 -17.51 -4.62 -10.30
C THR A 184 -16.79 -5.74 -9.53
N GLU A 185 -16.59 -6.89 -10.17
CA GLU A 185 -15.88 -8.03 -9.58
C GLU A 185 -14.40 -7.70 -9.34
N ASP A 186 -13.74 -7.06 -10.33
CA ASP A 186 -12.36 -6.59 -10.19
C ASP A 186 -12.20 -5.63 -9.01
N LEU A 187 -13.14 -4.70 -8.85
CA LEU A 187 -13.15 -3.74 -7.75
C LEU A 187 -13.30 -4.43 -6.39
N LEU A 188 -14.15 -5.46 -6.29
CA LEU A 188 -14.31 -6.24 -5.07
C LEU A 188 -13.03 -7.00 -4.71
N GLN A 189 -12.38 -7.63 -5.70
CA GLN A 189 -11.13 -8.35 -5.48
C GLN A 189 -10.01 -7.43 -4.99
N VAL A 190 -9.85 -6.26 -5.61
CA VAL A 190 -8.86 -5.27 -5.18
C VAL A 190 -9.20 -4.74 -3.78
N ARG A 191 -10.48 -4.47 -3.48
CA ARG A 191 -10.93 -4.03 -2.16
C ARG A 191 -10.60 -5.07 -1.08
N ASP A 192 -10.87 -6.35 -1.33
CA ASP A 192 -10.63 -7.42 -0.35
C ASP A 192 -9.14 -7.67 -0.13
N ALA A 193 -8.33 -7.56 -1.18
CA ALA A 193 -6.87 -7.58 -1.05
C ALA A 193 -6.38 -6.40 -0.19
N ILE A 194 -6.86 -5.17 -0.44
CA ILE A 194 -6.50 -3.97 0.35
C ILE A 194 -6.92 -4.16 1.82
N PHE A 195 -8.11 -4.70 2.04
CA PHE A 195 -8.60 -4.99 3.39
C PHE A 195 -7.69 -5.97 4.14
N LEU A 196 -7.23 -7.03 3.47
CA LEU A 196 -6.26 -7.98 4.04
C LEU A 196 -4.90 -7.33 4.31
N LEU A 197 -4.39 -6.52 3.37
CA LEU A 197 -3.13 -5.78 3.55
C LEU A 197 -3.19 -4.86 4.78
N LEU A 198 -4.32 -4.18 4.97
CA LEU A 198 -4.52 -3.31 6.12
C LEU A 198 -4.50 -4.10 7.44
N LYS A 199 -5.11 -5.29 7.49
CA LYS A 199 -5.01 -6.19 8.67
C LYS A 199 -3.57 -6.61 8.95
N ASN A 200 -2.82 -6.99 7.90
CA ASN A 200 -1.41 -7.35 8.05
C ASN A 200 -0.58 -6.19 8.60
N PHE A 201 -0.82 -4.97 8.09
CA PHE A 201 -0.13 -3.78 8.57
C PHE A 201 -0.43 -3.46 10.04
N LEU A 202 -1.70 -3.57 10.45
CA LEU A 202 -2.10 -3.37 11.85
C LEU A 202 -1.50 -4.42 12.79
N ARG A 203 -1.30 -5.66 12.31
CA ARG A 203 -0.61 -6.71 13.06
C ARG A 203 0.89 -6.44 13.23
N LEU A 204 1.51 -5.79 12.24
CA LEU A 204 2.92 -5.39 12.25
C LEU A 204 3.20 -4.26 13.24
N LEU A 205 2.35 -3.22 13.29
CA LEU A 205 2.61 -1.99 14.06
C LEU A 205 3.02 -2.21 15.54
N PRO A 206 2.37 -3.10 16.32
CA PRO A 206 2.79 -3.36 17.70
C PRO A 206 4.11 -4.13 17.84
N LYS A 207 4.57 -4.79 16.77
CA LYS A 207 5.78 -5.63 16.74
C LYS A 207 6.99 -4.88 16.15
N PHE A 208 6.74 -3.89 15.30
CA PHE A 208 7.78 -3.16 14.58
C PHE A 208 7.77 -1.67 14.93
N SER A 209 8.80 -1.22 15.64
CA SER A 209 8.89 0.17 16.10
C SER A 209 9.18 1.16 14.96
N LEU A 210 8.30 2.15 14.83
CA LEU A 210 8.46 3.30 13.94
C LEU A 210 8.99 4.56 14.67
N LYS A 211 9.34 4.49 15.96
CA LYS A 211 9.74 5.66 16.76
C LYS A 211 10.92 6.45 16.18
N GLU A 212 11.88 5.74 15.60
CA GLU A 212 13.08 6.33 14.98
C GLU A 212 12.89 6.63 13.48
N LYS A 213 11.66 6.51 12.97
CA LYS A 213 11.32 6.61 11.54
C LYS A 213 10.19 7.63 11.33
N PRO A 214 10.44 8.93 11.56
CA PRO A 214 9.40 9.96 11.52
C PRO A 214 8.71 10.05 10.15
N GLN A 215 9.45 9.87 9.05
CA GLN A 215 8.86 9.86 7.71
C GLN A 215 7.88 8.71 7.51
N CYS A 216 8.26 7.49 7.90
CA CYS A 216 7.35 6.35 7.85
C CYS A 216 6.09 6.62 8.70
N MET A 217 6.25 7.17 9.90
CA MET A 217 5.12 7.51 10.77
C MET A 217 4.17 8.54 10.12
N GLN A 218 4.71 9.58 9.50
CA GLN A 218 3.93 10.58 8.76
C GLN A 218 3.17 9.94 7.59
N ASN A 219 3.83 9.10 6.80
CA ASN A 219 3.21 8.40 5.68
C ASN A 219 2.08 7.48 6.17
N CYS A 220 2.29 6.77 7.28
CA CYS A 220 1.26 5.92 7.90
C CYS A 220 0.04 6.73 8.32
N LEU A 221 0.25 7.89 8.96
CA LEU A 221 -0.82 8.80 9.34
C LEU A 221 -1.63 9.25 8.12
N GLN A 222 -0.94 9.70 7.06
CA GLN A 222 -1.59 10.17 5.84
C GLN A 222 -2.43 9.08 5.18
N VAL A 223 -1.86 7.87 5.03
CA VAL A 223 -2.56 6.73 4.43
C VAL A 223 -3.75 6.31 5.29
N PHE A 224 -3.61 6.21 6.61
CA PHE A 224 -4.77 5.88 7.46
C PHE A 224 -5.88 6.93 7.36
N VAL A 225 -5.56 8.22 7.40
CA VAL A 225 -6.55 9.30 7.23
C VAL A 225 -7.30 9.13 5.92
N GLU A 226 -6.59 8.88 4.81
CA GLU A 226 -7.22 8.64 3.52
C GLU A 226 -8.16 7.41 3.55
N MET A 227 -7.71 6.31 4.15
CA MET A 227 -8.46 5.06 4.25
C MET A 227 -9.71 5.15 5.14
N THR A 228 -9.79 6.13 6.05
CA THR A 228 -11.04 6.39 6.81
C THR A 228 -12.21 6.79 5.91
N SER A 229 -11.93 7.29 4.71
CA SER A 229 -12.92 7.76 3.74
C SER A 229 -13.13 6.81 2.56
N PHE A 230 -12.54 5.61 2.63
CA PHE A 230 -12.48 4.66 1.51
C PHE A 230 -13.87 4.20 1.01
N GLU A 231 -14.76 3.83 1.93
CA GLU A 231 -16.11 3.36 1.63
C GLU A 231 -17.15 3.99 2.59
N PRO A 232 -18.40 4.21 2.16
CA PRO A 232 -19.44 4.73 3.04
C PRO A 232 -19.82 3.68 4.09
N VAL A 233 -19.76 4.06 5.36
CA VAL A 233 -20.24 3.20 6.46
C VAL A 233 -21.59 3.70 6.92
N LEU A 234 -22.64 2.89 6.72
CA LEU A 234 -24.03 3.26 7.00
C LEU A 234 -24.40 3.26 8.50
N HIS A 235 -23.52 2.72 9.36
CA HIS A 235 -23.74 2.55 10.78
C HIS A 235 -22.66 3.26 11.59
N GLU A 236 -22.95 3.62 12.84
CA GLU A 236 -21.95 4.13 13.77
C GLU A 236 -20.80 3.13 13.93
N LEU A 237 -19.59 3.58 13.63
CA LEU A 237 -18.36 2.82 13.85
C LEU A 237 -18.19 2.62 15.35
N LYS A 238 -18.36 1.38 15.81
CA LYS A 238 -18.11 1.03 17.21
C LYS A 238 -16.61 0.89 17.44
N PHE A 239 -15.99 1.99 17.83
CA PHE A 239 -14.57 2.03 18.16
C PHE A 239 -14.34 1.53 19.60
N SER A 240 -13.43 0.56 19.76
CA SER A 240 -12.93 0.12 21.06
C SER A 240 -11.42 -0.01 20.99
N ALA A 241 -10.71 0.43 22.04
CA ALA A 241 -9.27 0.23 22.16
C ALA A 241 -8.88 -1.27 22.15
N ALA A 242 -9.82 -2.16 22.50
CA ALA A 242 -9.65 -3.61 22.48
C ALA A 242 -10.23 -4.26 21.20
N MET A 243 -10.35 -3.52 20.10
CA MET A 243 -10.90 -4.07 18.85
C MET A 243 -10.03 -5.22 18.32
N ASP A 244 -10.67 -6.36 18.05
CA ASP A 244 -10.03 -7.45 17.32
C ASP A 244 -10.08 -7.14 15.82
N VAL A 245 -8.89 -6.93 15.23
CA VAL A 245 -8.68 -6.69 13.79
C VAL A 245 -9.36 -7.76 12.93
N ASN A 246 -9.48 -9.00 13.42
CA ASN A 246 -10.12 -10.08 12.68
C ASN A 246 -11.64 -9.90 12.56
N THR A 247 -12.26 -9.23 13.54
CA THR A 247 -13.72 -9.01 13.59
C THR A 247 -14.20 -7.79 12.80
N ALA A 248 -13.28 -6.88 12.44
CA ALA A 248 -13.60 -5.72 11.61
C ALA A 248 -14.17 -6.16 10.24
N LYS A 249 -15.08 -5.36 9.70
CA LYS A 249 -15.75 -5.62 8.42
C LYS A 249 -15.41 -4.59 7.35
N HIS A 250 -15.12 -3.36 7.77
CA HIS A 250 -14.92 -2.23 6.87
C HIS A 250 -13.49 -1.69 6.92
N ILE A 251 -13.01 -1.19 5.78
CA ILE A 251 -11.69 -0.56 5.68
C ILE A 251 -11.58 0.66 6.62
N PRO A 252 -12.58 1.57 6.69
CA PRO A 252 -12.55 2.68 7.63
C PRO A 252 -12.36 2.29 9.10
N GLU A 253 -12.97 1.19 9.58
CA GLU A 253 -12.82 0.79 11.00
C GLU A 253 -11.37 0.38 11.30
N LEU A 254 -10.76 -0.38 10.39
CA LEU A 254 -9.34 -0.73 10.46
C LEU A 254 -8.44 0.51 10.41
N ALA A 255 -8.77 1.48 9.56
CA ALA A 255 -8.00 2.71 9.44
C ALA A 255 -8.04 3.57 10.73
N TYR A 256 -9.22 3.73 11.33
CA TYR A 256 -9.35 4.41 12.63
C TYR A 256 -8.57 3.68 13.74
N TYR A 257 -8.58 2.35 13.74
CA TYR A 257 -7.75 1.58 14.67
C TYR A 257 -6.25 1.76 14.43
N GLY A 258 -5.82 1.85 13.16
CA GLY A 258 -4.44 2.23 12.83
C GLY A 258 -4.03 3.58 13.37
N LEU A 259 -4.88 4.61 13.22
CA LEU A 259 -4.66 5.92 13.82
C LEU A 259 -4.53 5.84 15.35
N HIS A 260 -5.37 5.04 16.00
CA HIS A 260 -5.29 4.83 17.43
C HIS A 260 -3.96 4.15 17.85
N LEU A 261 -3.49 3.14 17.10
CA LEU A 261 -2.21 2.49 17.37
C LEU A 261 -1.03 3.48 17.24
N LEU A 262 -1.05 4.37 16.24
CA LEU A 262 -0.01 5.38 16.07
C LEU A 262 0.01 6.43 17.19
N CYS A 263 -1.16 6.77 17.73
CA CYS A 263 -1.31 7.75 18.81
C CYS A 263 -1.18 7.15 20.22
N SER A 264 -1.17 5.82 20.34
CA SER A 264 -1.07 5.15 21.62
C SER A 264 0.38 5.20 22.13
N PRO A 265 0.59 5.39 23.45
CA PRO A 265 1.93 5.27 24.02
C PRO A 265 2.44 3.84 23.82
N LEU A 266 3.43 3.68 22.94
CA LEU A 266 4.17 2.45 22.66
C LEU A 266 5.09 2.07 23.83
#